data_AF-A0A8H3QHG4-F1
#
_entry.id   AF-A0A8H3QHG4-F1
#
_cell.length_a   1.000
_cell.length_b   1.000
_cell.length_c   1.000
_cell.angle_alpha   90.00
_cell.angle_beta   90.00
_cell.angle_gamma   90.00
#
_symmetry.space_group_name_H-M   'P 1'
#
loop_
_entity.id
_entity.type
_entity.pdbx_description
1 polymer ?
#
loop_
_entity_poly.entity_id
_entity_poly.type
_entity_poly.pdbx_seq_one_letter_code
_entity_poly.pdbx_strand_id
1 'polypeptide(L)'
;MSLKRITLTETQKRELCVYALNNKRIRAQYVDWIEEKWHQKSVMYWPKLELALKEFILTYQHQTVLSDALLVKKTKMIADGLDIPQDALQFFLGWLHKFKDRNRIHQQKLDRKASSADEAACQCFT
;
A
#
# COMPACT_ATOMS: atom_id res chain seq x y z
N MET A 1 1.16 2.69 18.98
CA MET A 1 0.90 1.24 19.21
C MET A 1 2.18 0.44 19.05
N SER A 2 2.44 -0.60 19.86
CA SER A 2 3.66 -1.42 19.74
C SER A 2 3.57 -2.39 18.55
N LEU A 3 4.68 -2.52 17.82
CA LEU A 3 4.84 -3.49 16.73
C LEU A 3 4.67 -4.92 17.28
N LYS A 4 3.50 -5.52 17.09
CA LYS A 4 3.31 -6.95 17.38
C LYS A 4 3.98 -7.75 16.29
N ARG A 5 5.24 -8.14 16.51
CA ARG A 5 5.90 -9.18 15.71
C ARG A 5 5.07 -10.45 15.80
N ILE A 6 4.62 -10.95 14.65
CA ILE A 6 3.94 -12.23 14.57
C ILE A 6 5.01 -13.30 14.52
N THR A 7 5.04 -14.14 15.55
CA THR A 7 5.88 -15.33 15.59
C THR A 7 5.09 -16.47 14.97
N LEU A 8 5.59 -17.06 13.88
CA LEU A 8 5.01 -18.27 13.31
C LEU A 8 5.16 -19.43 14.29
N THR A 9 4.12 -20.25 14.41
CA THR A 9 4.19 -21.53 15.15
C THR A 9 5.14 -22.51 14.45
N GLU A 10 5.64 -23.52 15.16
CA GLU A 10 6.50 -24.55 14.55
C GLU A 10 5.78 -25.29 13.40
N THR A 11 4.47 -25.51 13.52
CA THR A 11 3.64 -26.08 12.43
C THR A 11 3.66 -25.18 11.20
N GLN A 12 3.45 -23.88 11.37
CA GLN A 12 3.48 -22.91 10.27
C GLN A 12 4.88 -22.82 9.63
N LYS A 13 5.95 -22.84 10.42
CA LYS A 13 7.33 -22.88 9.90
C LYS A 13 7.56 -24.13 9.04
N ARG A 14 7.11 -25.30 9.50
CA ARG A 14 7.23 -26.57 8.77
C ARG A 14 6.47 -26.53 7.45
N GLU A 15 5.24 -26.03 7.46
CA GLU A 15 4.43 -25.85 6.24
C GLU A 15 5.08 -24.89 5.24
N LEU A 16 5.60 -23.75 5.71
CA LEU A 16 6.33 -22.80 4.87
C LEU A 16 7.56 -23.44 4.23
N CYS A 17 8.32 -24.24 4.99
CA CYS A 17 9.48 -24.97 4.47
C CYS A 17 9.07 -25.96 3.37
N VAL A 18 8.01 -26.75 3.58
CA VAL A 18 7.49 -27.70 2.57
C VAL A 18 7.01 -26.96 1.32
N TYR A 19 6.33 -25.84 1.49
CA TYR A 19 5.88 -25.02 0.37
C TYR A 19 7.06 -24.44 -0.42
N ALA A 20 8.07 -23.92 0.27
CA ALA A 20 9.28 -23.34 -0.34
C ALA A 20 10.14 -24.37 -1.09
N LEU A 21 10.19 -25.62 -0.61
CA LEU A 21 10.87 -26.71 -1.31
C LEU A 21 10.29 -26.96 -2.71
N ASN A 22 8.97 -26.80 -2.85
CA ASN A 22 8.25 -27.04 -4.09
C ASN A 22 8.05 -25.77 -4.95
N ASN A 23 8.38 -24.59 -4.41
CA ASN A 23 8.11 -23.31 -5.06
C ASN A 23 9.30 -22.36 -4.89
N LYS A 24 10.02 -22.05 -5.98
CA LYS A 24 10.99 -20.95 -5.96
C LYS A 24 10.25 -19.62 -6.14
N ARG A 25 10.04 -18.89 -5.06
CA ARG A 25 9.35 -17.59 -5.03
C ARG A 25 10.22 -16.51 -4.41
N ILE A 26 9.86 -15.26 -4.69
CA ILE A 26 10.47 -14.10 -4.03
C ILE A 26 9.78 -13.84 -2.69
N ARG A 27 10.48 -13.14 -1.78
CA ARG A 27 10.01 -12.88 -0.41
C ARG A 27 8.59 -12.30 -0.33
N ALA A 28 8.24 -11.37 -1.23
CA ALA A 28 6.90 -10.77 -1.25
C ALA A 28 5.81 -11.82 -1.50
N GLN A 29 6.02 -12.73 -2.45
CA GLN A 29 5.05 -13.78 -2.77
C GLN A 29 4.88 -14.80 -1.64
N TYR A 30 5.91 -15.02 -0.81
CA TYR A 30 5.76 -15.83 0.40
C TYR A 30 4.92 -15.13 1.46
N VAL A 31 5.06 -13.80 1.60
CA VAL A 31 4.24 -13.02 2.51
C VAL A 31 2.77 -13.06 2.06
N ASP A 32 2.51 -12.85 0.77
CA ASP A 32 1.16 -12.94 0.20
C ASP A 32 0.55 -14.32 0.45
N TRP A 33 1.31 -15.39 0.22
CA TRP A 33 0.86 -16.76 0.48
C TRP A 33 0.59 -17.03 1.97
N ILE A 34 1.44 -16.55 2.88
CA ILE A 34 1.24 -16.68 4.34
C ILE A 34 -0.04 -15.96 4.77
N GLU A 35 -0.25 -14.75 4.26
CA GLU A 35 -1.42 -13.92 4.55
C GLU A 35 -2.71 -14.57 4.04
N GLU A 36 -2.68 -15.16 2.83
CA GLU A 36 -3.80 -15.92 2.25
C GLU A 36 -4.06 -17.22 3.02
N LYS A 37 -3.02 -18.00 3.30
CA LYS A 37 -3.14 -19.37 3.83
C LYS A 37 -3.57 -19.42 5.28
N TRP A 38 -3.07 -18.52 6.12
CA TRP A 38 -3.32 -18.57 7.57
C TRP A 38 -4.15 -17.40 8.08
N HIS A 39 -4.59 -16.50 7.19
CA HIS A 39 -5.24 -15.23 7.55
C HIS A 39 -4.46 -14.45 8.63
N GLN A 40 -3.15 -14.74 8.76
CA GLN A 40 -2.25 -14.03 9.65
C GLN A 40 -1.98 -12.71 8.98
N LYS A 41 -2.76 -11.70 9.36
CA LYS A 41 -2.53 -10.31 8.99
C LYS A 41 -1.18 -9.89 9.54
N SER A 42 -0.13 -10.04 8.74
CA SER A 42 1.12 -9.30 8.92
C SER A 42 0.75 -7.83 9.12
N VAL A 43 1.44 -7.17 10.06
CA VAL A 43 1.17 -5.81 10.58
C VAL A 43 1.24 -4.70 9.51
N MET A 44 1.24 -5.02 8.21
CA MET A 44 1.34 -4.05 7.13
C MET A 44 0.49 -4.49 5.93
N TYR A 45 -0.78 -4.81 6.18
CA TYR A 45 -1.75 -4.98 5.10
C TYR A 45 -3.04 -4.28 5.49
N TRP A 46 -3.27 -3.09 4.91
CA TRP A 46 -4.55 -2.41 4.91
C TRP A 46 -5.22 -2.65 3.56
N PRO A 47 -5.75 -3.86 3.27
CA PRO A 47 -6.22 -4.20 1.92
C PRO A 47 -7.29 -3.25 1.40
N LYS A 48 -8.16 -2.76 2.29
CA LYS A 48 -9.18 -1.75 1.95
C LYS A 48 -8.56 -0.42 1.53
N LEU A 49 -7.51 0.02 2.23
CA LEU A 49 -6.79 1.25 1.90
C LEU A 49 -5.96 1.09 0.62
N GLU A 50 -5.30 -0.05 0.46
CA GLU A 50 -4.53 -0.39 -0.74
C GLU A 50 -5.42 -0.44 -1.98
N LEU A 51 -6.58 -1.09 -1.87
CA LEU A 51 -7.57 -1.16 -2.94
C LEU A 51 -8.13 0.22 -3.27
N ALA A 52 -8.61 0.98 -2.28
CA ALA A 52 -9.19 2.30 -2.51
C ALA A 52 -8.18 3.30 -3.10
N LEU A 53 -6.91 3.25 -2.67
CA LEU A 53 -5.86 4.08 -3.26
C LEU A 53 -5.56 3.66 -4.70
N LYS A 54 -5.57 2.36 -5.00
CA LYS A 54 -5.38 1.84 -6.36
C LYS A 54 -6.51 2.25 -7.30
N GLU A 55 -7.76 2.12 -6.85
CA GLU A 55 -8.94 2.57 -7.59
C GLU A 55 -8.84 4.05 -7.91
N PHE A 56 -8.49 4.89 -6.93
CA PHE A 56 -8.27 6.32 -7.15
C PHE A 56 -7.21 6.57 -8.23
N ILE A 57 -6.05 5.91 -8.16
CA ILE A 57 -4.99 6.10 -9.15
C ILE A 57 -5.47 5.71 -10.55
N LEU A 58 -6.16 4.58 -10.68
CA LEU A 58 -6.68 4.11 -11.97
C LEU A 58 -7.72 5.07 -12.56
N THR A 59 -8.55 5.71 -11.73
CA THR A 59 -9.55 6.68 -12.20
C THR A 59 -8.91 7.96 -12.75
N TYR A 60 -7.78 8.41 -12.20
CA TYR A 60 -7.22 9.74 -12.49
C TYR A 60 -5.90 9.73 -13.25
N GLN A 61 -5.22 8.59 -13.38
CA GLN A 61 -3.91 8.49 -14.06
C GLN A 61 -3.92 8.98 -15.52
N HIS A 62 -5.08 8.94 -16.19
CA HIS A 62 -5.23 9.39 -17.57
C HIS A 62 -5.64 10.86 -17.68
N GLN A 63 -6.06 11.49 -16.58
CA GLN A 63 -6.61 12.84 -16.56
C GLN A 63 -5.61 13.87 -16.05
N THR A 64 -4.74 13.50 -15.11
CA THR A 64 -3.77 14.40 -14.51
C THR A 64 -2.54 13.65 -13.98
N VAL A 65 -1.43 14.38 -13.85
CA VAL A 65 -0.23 13.86 -13.20
C VAL A 65 -0.48 13.78 -11.69
N LEU A 66 -0.42 12.57 -11.14
CA LEU A 66 -0.61 12.35 -9.71
C LEU A 66 0.71 12.59 -8.96
N SER A 67 0.80 13.75 -8.31
CA SER A 67 1.96 14.10 -7.49
C SER A 67 2.04 13.25 -6.21
N ASP A 68 3.24 13.07 -5.67
CA ASP A 68 3.43 12.38 -4.39
C ASP A 68 2.66 13.05 -3.24
N ALA A 69 2.61 14.38 -3.25
CA ALA A 69 1.86 15.16 -2.28
C ALA A 69 0.36 14.85 -2.36
N LEU A 70 -0.19 14.74 -3.57
CA LEU A 70 -1.58 14.37 -3.81
C LEU A 70 -1.87 12.94 -3.34
N LEU A 71 -1.00 11.98 -3.65
CA LEU A 71 -1.14 10.59 -3.20
C LEU A 71 -1.10 10.47 -1.67
N VAL A 72 -0.20 11.20 -1.01
CA VAL A 72 -0.13 11.26 0.46
C VAL A 72 -1.42 11.86 1.03
N LYS A 73 -1.91 12.96 0.47
CA LYS A 73 -3.15 13.61 0.92
C LYS A 73 -4.35 12.68 0.77
N LYS A 74 -4.51 12.02 -0.39
CA LYS A 74 -5.62 11.07 -0.62
C LYS A 74 -5.54 9.85 0.29
N THR A 75 -4.34 9.31 0.50
CA THR A 75 -4.12 8.17 1.41
C THR A 75 -4.56 8.51 2.83
N LYS A 76 -4.27 9.72 3.32
CA LYS A 76 -4.73 10.21 4.63
C LYS A 76 -6.27 10.26 4.69
N MET A 77 -6.91 10.84 3.69
CA MET A 77 -8.38 10.92 3.65
C MET A 77 -9.05 9.54 3.66
N ILE A 78 -8.51 8.58 2.89
CA ILE A 78 -9.04 7.21 2.87
C ILE A 78 -8.79 6.52 4.22
N ALA A 79 -7.62 6.74 4.83
CA ALA A 79 -7.30 6.21 6.15
C ALA A 79 -8.26 6.75 7.23
N ASP A 80 -8.54 8.05 7.21
CA ASP A 80 -9.50 8.69 8.12
C ASP A 80 -10.90 8.09 7.95
N GLY A 81 -11.36 7.91 6.70
CA GLY A 81 -12.66 7.26 6.40
C GLY A 81 -12.72 5.75 6.71
N LEU A 82 -11.58 5.12 7.01
CA LEU A 82 -11.47 3.72 7.44
C LEU A 82 -11.18 3.59 8.93
N ASP A 83 -11.24 4.69 9.70
CA ASP A 83 -10.89 4.77 11.11
C ASP A 83 -9.45 4.29 11.41
N ILE A 84 -8.52 4.50 10.46
CA ILE A 84 -7.11 4.15 10.60
C ILE A 84 -6.37 5.32 11.27
N PRO A 85 -5.73 5.12 12.43
CA PRO A 85 -5.05 6.18 13.16
C PRO A 85 -3.94 6.86 12.35
N GLN A 86 -3.89 8.19 12.38
CA GLN A 86 -2.92 8.98 11.60
C GLN A 86 -1.46 8.77 12.04
N ASP A 87 -1.22 8.38 13.29
CA ASP A 87 0.10 7.98 13.81
C ASP A 87 0.57 6.65 13.20
N ALA A 88 -0.35 5.78 12.77
CA ALA A 88 -0.01 4.62 11.94
C ALA A 88 0.52 5.06 10.56
N LEU A 89 0.18 6.28 10.09
CA LEU A 89 0.65 6.88 8.84
C LEU A 89 2.10 7.42 8.90
N GLN A 90 2.75 7.51 10.06
CA GLN A 90 4.20 7.84 10.09
C GLN A 90 5.05 6.76 9.41
N PHE A 91 4.62 5.50 9.46
CA PHE A 91 5.24 4.40 8.73
C PHE A 91 4.83 4.36 7.25
N PHE A 92 3.90 5.22 6.82
CA PHE A 92 3.30 5.14 5.48
C PHE A 92 4.17 5.71 4.36
N LEU A 93 5.18 6.54 4.61
CA LEU A 93 6.09 6.93 3.53
C LEU A 93 6.85 5.71 2.99
N GLY A 94 7.29 4.83 3.89
CA GLY A 94 7.89 3.54 3.53
C GLY A 94 6.88 2.56 2.90
N TRP A 95 5.61 2.60 3.33
CA TRP A 95 4.53 1.84 2.71
C TRP A 95 4.21 2.33 1.30
N LEU A 96 4.05 3.64 1.09
CA LEU A 96 3.69 4.26 -0.18
C LEU A 96 4.76 3.99 -1.23
N HIS A 97 6.03 4.01 -0.83
CA HIS A 97 7.13 3.61 -1.70
C HIS A 97 7.00 2.15 -2.15
N LYS A 98 6.72 1.22 -1.22
CA LYS A 98 6.47 -0.20 -1.54
C LYS A 98 5.18 -0.40 -2.33
N PHE A 99 4.13 0.36 -2.07
CA PHE A 99 2.86 0.33 -2.80
C PHE A 99 3.08 0.70 -4.27
N LYS A 100 3.83 1.77 -4.53
CA LYS A 100 4.20 2.18 -5.89
C LYS A 100 5.02 1.12 -6.60
N ASP A 101 6.01 0.53 -5.92
CA ASP A 101 6.85 -0.54 -6.45
C ASP A 101 6.02 -1.78 -6.82
N ARG A 102 5.16 -2.25 -5.89
CA ARG A 102 4.24 -3.38 -6.10
C ARG A 102 3.28 -3.16 -7.27
N ASN A 103 2.80 -1.92 -7.44
CA ASN A 103 1.83 -1.56 -8.48
C ASN A 103 2.49 -0.97 -9.75
N ARG A 104 3.83 -0.98 -9.84
CA ARG A 104 4.60 -0.46 -10.99
C ARG A 104 4.26 0.99 -11.35
N ILE A 105 3.99 1.81 -10.33
CA ILE A 105 3.69 3.23 -10.48
C ILE A 105 5.02 3.99 -10.49
N HIS A 106 5.52 4.30 -11.68
CA HIS A 106 6.74 5.08 -11.85
C HIS A 106 6.42 6.58 -11.88
N GLN A 107 7.23 7.39 -11.19
CA GLN A 107 7.19 8.84 -11.33
C GLN A 107 7.69 9.23 -12.73
N GLN A 108 6.83 9.80 -13.57
CA GLN A 108 7.30 10.58 -14.71
C GLN A 108 7.71 11.95 -14.20
N LYS A 109 9.02 12.25 -14.29
CA LYS A 109 9.57 13.55 -13.97
C LYS A 109 9.18 14.50 -15.12
N LEU A 110 8.11 15.28 -14.95
CA LEU A 110 7.78 16.37 -15.86
C LEU A 110 8.36 17.67 -15.31
N ASP A 111 9.21 18.29 -16.11
CA ASP A 111 9.77 19.61 -15.83
C ASP A 111 8.67 20.67 -15.78
N ARG A 112 8.60 21.35 -14.63
CA ARG A 112 8.09 22.71 -14.41
C ARG A 112 6.57 22.92 -14.52
N LYS A 113 6.02 23.37 -13.37
CA LYS A 113 4.79 24.16 -13.15
C LYS A 113 3.49 23.37 -12.84
N ALA A 114 3.44 22.72 -11.67
CA ALA A 114 2.27 21.95 -11.19
C ALA A 114 1.57 22.57 -9.95
N SER A 115 1.54 23.90 -9.79
CA SER A 115 0.90 24.52 -8.61
C SER A 115 -0.61 24.82 -8.77
N SER A 116 -1.22 24.52 -9.91
CA SER A 116 -2.63 24.88 -10.18
C SER A 116 -3.58 23.69 -10.41
N ALA A 117 -3.07 22.48 -10.64
CA ALA A 117 -3.90 21.31 -10.94
C ALA A 117 -4.28 20.49 -9.68
N ASP A 118 -3.45 20.55 -8.63
CA ASP A 118 -3.63 19.76 -7.41
C ASP A 118 -4.83 20.21 -6.57
N GLU A 119 -5.20 21.50 -6.60
CA GLU A 119 -6.39 22.02 -5.91
C GLU A 119 -7.69 21.63 -6.60
N ALA A 120 -7.76 21.72 -7.93
CA ALA A 120 -8.95 21.37 -8.71
C ALA A 120 -9.30 19.87 -8.58
N ALA A 121 -8.28 19.00 -8.57
CA ALA A 121 -8.50 17.58 -8.30
C ALA A 121 -9.10 17.40 -6.90
N CYS A 122 -8.53 18.01 -5.86
CA CYS A 122 -9.06 17.86 -4.49
C CYS A 122 -10.47 18.42 -4.27
N GLN A 123 -10.89 19.44 -5.02
CA GLN A 123 -12.20 20.11 -4.84
C GLN A 123 -13.37 19.36 -5.49
N CYS A 124 -13.14 18.52 -6.51
CA CYS A 124 -14.19 17.72 -7.15
C CYS A 124 -14.65 16.50 -6.33
N PHE A 125 -14.27 16.38 -5.05
CA PHE A 125 -14.44 15.18 -4.22
C PHE A 125 -15.39 15.34 -3.02
N THR A 126 -16.22 16.38 -2.97
CA THR A 126 -17.37 16.46 -2.06
C THR A 126 -18.63 16.03 -2.79
#